data_AF-A0A5N5DZM0-F1
#
_entry.id   AF-A0A5N5DZM0-F1
#
_cell.length_a   1.000
_cell.length_b   1.000
_cell.length_c   1.000
_cell.angle_alpha   90.00
_cell.angle_beta   90.00
_cell.angle_gamma   90.00
#
_symmetry.space_group_name_H-M   'P 1'
#
loop_
_entity.id
_entity.type
_entity.pdbx_description
1 polymer ?
#
loop_
_entity_poly.entity_id
_entity_poly.type
_entity_poly.pdbx_seq_one_letter_code
_entity_poly.pdbx_strand_id
1 'polypeptide(L)'
;MVGRATDENVFQLRLNELFSGSDRRLTNTAVANGLLARGYRISTPYLSQLRHGVRSSPSDEVVSALADYFDVPPGYFFTIPWSGDRARIHDEDAEIVAHLADPELRQLLRAANGLSATSLELLSNLAAALRISESRRKTPTRTQRPTPDRPKTGTTTAANQSHRCDLTPK
;
A
#
# COMPACT_ATOMS: atom_id res chain seq x y z
N MET A 1 18.40 -30.31 8.31
CA MET A 1 18.78 -30.63 6.91
C MET A 1 17.89 -29.79 6.01
N VAL A 2 18.38 -28.69 5.43
CA VAL A 2 17.61 -27.79 4.54
C VAL A 2 18.22 -27.83 3.14
N GLY A 3 17.34 -27.94 2.15
CA GLY A 3 17.55 -28.40 0.78
C GLY A 3 18.61 -27.66 -0.03
N ARG A 4 19.38 -28.46 -0.77
CA ARG A 4 20.35 -28.06 -1.82
C ARG A 4 19.68 -27.97 -3.20
N ALA A 5 18.49 -27.37 -3.29
CA ALA A 5 17.69 -27.30 -4.52
C ALA A 5 17.59 -25.88 -5.12
N THR A 6 18.55 -25.00 -4.81
CA THR A 6 18.42 -23.57 -5.10
C THR A 6 18.90 -23.14 -6.48
N ASP A 7 19.61 -23.98 -7.24
CA ASP A 7 20.08 -23.64 -8.59
C ASP A 7 19.18 -24.16 -9.71
N GLU A 8 18.69 -25.40 -9.58
CA GLU A 8 18.07 -26.12 -10.71
C GLU A 8 16.69 -25.55 -11.11
N ASN A 9 16.07 -24.74 -10.25
CA ASN A 9 14.72 -24.20 -10.43
C ASN A 9 14.64 -22.66 -10.33
N VAL A 10 15.77 -21.94 -10.40
CA VAL A 10 15.77 -20.46 -10.36
C VAL A 10 14.89 -19.87 -11.45
N PHE A 11 15.02 -20.40 -12.67
CA PHE A 11 14.22 -19.98 -13.83
C PHE A 11 12.72 -20.16 -13.56
N GLN A 12 12.33 -21.33 -13.05
CA GLN A 12 10.95 -21.67 -12.71
C GLN A 12 10.37 -20.70 -11.68
N LEU A 13 11.11 -20.45 -10.60
CA LEU A 13 10.70 -19.55 -9.53
C LEU A 13 10.48 -18.13 -10.05
N ARG A 14 11.44 -17.60 -10.82
CA ARG A 14 11.36 -16.26 -11.43
C ARG A 14 10.22 -16.14 -12.44
N LEU A 15 10.00 -17.17 -13.25
CA LEU A 15 8.89 -17.18 -14.18
C LEU A 15 7.56 -17.16 -13.43
N ASN A 16 7.37 -18.05 -12.45
CA ASN A 16 6.13 -18.08 -11.67
C ASN A 16 5.88 -16.78 -10.89
N GLU A 17 6.94 -16.10 -10.46
CA GLU A 17 6.86 -14.79 -9.83
C GLU A 17 6.25 -13.73 -10.77
N LEU A 18 6.71 -13.66 -12.02
CA LEU A 18 6.15 -12.74 -13.02
C LEU A 18 4.68 -13.05 -13.34
N PHE A 19 4.30 -14.32 -13.33
CA PHE A 19 2.90 -14.74 -13.49
C PHE A 19 2.02 -14.40 -12.28
N SER A 20 2.60 -14.25 -11.09
CA SER A 20 1.87 -13.99 -9.85
C SER A 20 1.73 -12.50 -9.56
N GLY A 21 2.76 -11.70 -9.88
CA GLY A 21 2.77 -10.25 -9.68
C GLY A 21 1.99 -9.46 -10.74
N SER A 22 1.48 -10.10 -11.78
CA SER A 22 0.69 -9.44 -12.80
C SER A 22 -0.78 -9.26 -12.38
N ASP A 23 -1.26 -8.02 -12.34
CA ASP A 23 -2.63 -7.59 -11.96
C ASP A 23 -3.78 -8.33 -12.67
N ARG A 24 -3.49 -8.92 -13.83
CA ARG A 24 -4.43 -9.74 -14.59
C ARG A 24 -3.95 -11.17 -14.48
N ARG A 25 -4.80 -12.09 -14.00
CA ARG A 25 -4.51 -13.55 -13.95
C ARG A 25 -3.97 -14.05 -15.31
N LEU A 26 -2.65 -14.00 -15.49
CA LEU A 26 -2.03 -14.30 -16.77
C LEU A 26 -2.06 -15.81 -16.97
N THR A 27 -2.76 -16.23 -18.02
CA THR A 27 -2.82 -17.64 -18.41
C THR A 27 -1.66 -17.96 -19.33
N ASN A 28 -1.20 -19.22 -19.32
CA ASN A 28 -0.14 -19.66 -20.24
C ASN A 28 -0.51 -19.40 -21.70
N THR A 29 -1.80 -19.54 -22.03
CA THR A 29 -2.35 -19.25 -23.37
C THR A 29 -2.25 -17.77 -23.72
N ALA A 30 -2.52 -16.86 -22.77
CA ALA A 30 -2.40 -15.42 -23.00
C ALA A 30 -0.94 -15.03 -23.28
N VAL A 31 0.01 -15.59 -22.53
CA VAL A 31 1.45 -15.35 -22.74
C VAL A 31 1.90 -15.92 -24.09
N ALA A 32 1.53 -17.16 -24.41
CA ALA A 32 1.87 -17.78 -25.70
C ALA A 32 1.34 -16.95 -26.89
N ASN A 33 0.09 -16.50 -26.83
CA ASN A 33 -0.50 -15.66 -27.87
C ASN A 33 0.16 -14.28 -27.96
N GLY A 34 0.51 -13.69 -26.82
CA GLY A 34 1.21 -12.40 -26.76
C GLY A 34 2.64 -12.45 -27.30
N LEU A 35 3.33 -13.59 -27.13
CA LEU A 35 4.63 -13.87 -27.74
C LEU A 35 4.51 -14.11 -29.25
N LEU A 36 3.47 -14.84 -29.68
CA LEU A 36 3.18 -15.06 -31.09
C LEU A 36 2.91 -13.75 -31.84
N ALA A 37 2.18 -12.82 -31.22
CA ALA A 37 1.93 -11.49 -31.80
C ALA A 37 3.21 -10.66 -31.96
N ARG A 38 4.26 -10.95 -31.19
CA ARG A 38 5.59 -10.32 -31.27
C ARG A 38 6.56 -11.10 -32.18
N GLY A 39 6.10 -12.15 -32.84
CA GLY A 39 6.91 -12.95 -33.77
C GLY A 39 7.62 -14.16 -33.14
N TYR A 40 7.46 -14.40 -31.84
CA TYR A 40 8.07 -15.54 -31.15
C TYR A 40 7.09 -16.70 -31.01
N ARG A 41 7.47 -17.86 -31.56
CA ARG A 41 6.64 -19.08 -31.49
C ARG A 41 6.98 -19.90 -30.25
N ILE A 42 6.21 -19.71 -29.19
CA ILE A 42 6.28 -20.51 -27.96
C ILE A 42 4.96 -21.24 -27.76
N SER A 43 5.03 -22.54 -27.47
CA SER A 43 3.83 -23.36 -27.25
C SER A 43 3.37 -23.32 -25.79
N THR A 44 2.06 -23.30 -25.57
CA THR A 44 1.46 -23.37 -24.23
C THR A 44 1.94 -24.57 -23.39
N PRO A 45 2.11 -25.79 -23.96
CA PRO A 45 2.66 -26.93 -23.23
C PRO A 45 4.11 -26.71 -22.78
N TYR A 46 4.94 -26.06 -23.61
CA TYR A 46 6.32 -25.76 -23.28
C TYR A 46 6.42 -24.73 -22.14
N LEU A 47 5.58 -23.70 -22.13
CA LEU A 47 5.46 -22.78 -20.99
C LEU A 47 5.03 -23.49 -19.71
N SER A 48 4.09 -24.44 -19.80
CA SER A 48 3.71 -25.25 -18.65
C SER A 48 4.90 -26.04 -18.11
N GLN A 49 5.68 -26.69 -18.97
CA GLN A 49 6.88 -27.44 -18.55
C GLN A 49 7.92 -26.55 -17.86
N LEU A 50 8.15 -25.33 -18.38
CA LEU A 50 9.04 -24.35 -17.76
C LEU A 50 8.54 -23.90 -16.38
N ARG A 51 7.23 -23.67 -16.22
CA ARG A 51 6.60 -23.27 -14.95
C ARG A 51 6.57 -24.37 -13.88
N HIS A 52 6.61 -25.63 -14.29
CA HIS A 52 6.63 -26.78 -13.38
C HIS A 52 8.06 -27.33 -13.15
N GLY A 53 9.09 -26.71 -13.74
CA GLY A 53 10.49 -27.14 -13.57
C GLY A 53 10.83 -28.44 -14.31
N VAL A 54 9.91 -28.97 -15.13
CA VAL A 54 10.16 -30.16 -15.99
C VAL A 54 11.22 -29.84 -17.04
N ARG A 55 11.29 -28.57 -17.44
CA ARG A 55 12.37 -28.00 -18.26
C ARG A 55 12.93 -26.80 -17.52
N SER A 56 14.24 -26.80 -17.27
CA SER A 56 14.94 -25.73 -16.54
C SER A 56 15.91 -24.94 -17.43
N SER A 57 16.25 -25.45 -18.61
CA SER A 57 17.17 -24.84 -19.59
C SER A 57 16.48 -24.45 -20.91
N PRO A 58 15.70 -23.36 -20.93
CA PRO A 58 15.26 -22.76 -22.19
C PRO A 58 16.45 -22.20 -23.00
N SER A 59 16.28 -22.06 -24.32
CA SER A 59 17.26 -21.36 -25.16
C SER A 59 17.29 -19.86 -24.84
N ASP A 60 18.42 -19.21 -25.10
CA ASP A 60 18.58 -17.76 -24.87
C ASP A 60 17.54 -16.94 -25.65
N GLU A 61 17.13 -17.40 -26.84
CA GLU A 61 16.05 -16.80 -27.62
C GLU A 61 14.71 -16.80 -26.86
N VAL A 62 14.38 -17.90 -26.19
CA VAL A 62 13.15 -18.01 -25.39
C VAL A 62 13.23 -17.12 -24.15
N VAL A 63 14.41 -17.04 -23.51
CA VAL A 63 14.63 -16.16 -22.36
C VAL A 63 14.46 -14.70 -22.77
N SER A 64 15.05 -14.29 -23.90
CA SER A 64 14.90 -12.92 -24.42
C SER A 64 13.46 -12.60 -24.76
N ALA A 65 12.75 -13.51 -25.42
CA ALA A 65 11.34 -13.29 -25.77
C ALA A 65 10.45 -13.14 -24.53
N LEU A 66 10.70 -13.93 -23.48
CA LEU A 66 9.99 -13.82 -22.21
C LEU A 66 10.34 -12.52 -21.47
N ALA A 67 11.62 -12.16 -21.46
CA ALA A 67 12.12 -10.89 -20.91
C ALA A 67 11.41 -9.69 -21.56
N ASP A 68 11.36 -9.65 -22.90
CA ASP A 68 10.70 -8.60 -23.68
C ASP A 68 9.18 -8.55 -23.44
N TYR A 69 8.55 -9.70 -23.22
CA TYR A 69 7.11 -9.77 -22.96
C TYR A 69 6.73 -9.22 -21.58
N PHE A 70 7.55 -9.52 -20.57
CA PHE A 70 7.32 -9.11 -19.17
C PHE A 70 8.01 -7.78 -18.81
N ASP A 71 8.69 -7.14 -19.76
CA ASP A 71 9.43 -5.89 -19.56
C ASP A 71 10.51 -6.00 -18.46
N VAL A 72 11.24 -7.12 -18.45
CA VAL A 72 12.32 -7.40 -17.49
C VAL A 72 13.63 -7.73 -18.22
N PRO A 73 14.80 -7.46 -17.62
CA PRO A 73 16.07 -7.83 -18.25
C PRO A 73 16.26 -9.35 -18.32
N PRO A 74 16.90 -9.92 -19.36
CA PRO A 74 17.13 -11.36 -19.49
C PRO A 74 17.86 -11.99 -18.29
N GLY A 75 18.78 -11.24 -17.65
CA GLY A 75 19.49 -11.66 -16.44
C GLY A 75 18.61 -11.88 -15.21
N TYR A 76 17.37 -11.38 -15.22
CA TYR A 76 16.40 -11.56 -14.15
C TYR A 76 16.13 -13.05 -13.86
N PHE A 77 16.00 -13.86 -14.91
CA PHE A 77 15.68 -15.28 -14.79
C PHE A 77 16.79 -16.14 -14.18
N PHE A 78 18.01 -15.60 -14.09
CA PHE A 78 19.18 -16.28 -13.52
C PHE A 78 19.61 -15.70 -12.17
N THR A 79 18.92 -14.67 -11.68
CA THR A 79 19.23 -14.05 -10.40
C THR A 79 18.56 -14.84 -9.28
N ILE A 80 19.36 -15.34 -8.32
CA ILE A 80 18.87 -16.09 -7.14
C ILE A 80 17.70 -15.33 -6.49
N PRO A 81 16.51 -15.95 -6.33
CA PRO A 81 15.38 -15.30 -5.70
C PRO A 81 15.71 -15.00 -4.24
N TRP A 82 15.61 -13.72 -3.85
CA TRP A 82 15.64 -13.35 -2.44
C TRP A 82 14.44 -14.03 -1.78
N SER A 83 14.64 -14.82 -0.72
CA SER A 83 13.60 -15.62 -0.05
C SER A 83 12.57 -14.80 0.75
N GLY A 84 12.39 -13.53 0.40
CA GLY A 84 11.43 -12.62 1.00
C GLY A 84 10.15 -12.59 0.17
N ASP A 85 9.02 -12.44 0.86
CA ASP A 85 7.69 -12.44 0.26
C ASP A 85 7.49 -11.16 -0.59
N ARG A 86 7.93 -11.18 -1.85
CA ARG A 86 7.92 -10.01 -2.74
C ARG A 86 6.51 -9.48 -3.04
N ALA A 87 5.47 -10.29 -2.87
CA ALA A 87 4.10 -9.84 -2.97
C ALA A 87 3.76 -8.82 -1.86
N ARG A 88 4.21 -9.09 -0.62
CA ARG A 88 4.09 -8.12 0.48
C ARG A 88 4.93 -6.89 0.26
N ILE A 89 6.14 -7.07 -0.28
CA ILE A 89 7.03 -5.95 -0.64
C ILE A 89 6.37 -5.06 -1.70
N HIS A 90 5.68 -5.61 -2.72
CA HIS A 90 5.00 -4.78 -3.72
C HIS A 90 3.85 -3.96 -3.13
N ASP A 91 3.05 -4.55 -2.24
CA ASP A 91 1.95 -3.82 -1.60
C ASP A 91 2.47 -2.73 -0.64
N GLU A 92 3.48 -3.06 0.17
CA GLU A 92 4.14 -2.11 1.08
C GLU A 92 4.88 -1.00 0.31
N ASP A 93 5.59 -1.35 -0.76
CA ASP A 93 6.29 -0.40 -1.63
C ASP A 93 5.31 0.45 -2.42
N ALA A 94 4.14 -0.06 -2.82
CA ALA A 94 3.14 0.72 -3.54
C ALA A 94 2.60 1.88 -2.68
N GLU A 95 2.36 1.66 -1.39
CA GLU A 95 1.99 2.72 -0.45
C GLU A 95 3.11 3.75 -0.32
N ILE A 96 4.37 3.29 -0.17
CA ILE A 96 5.55 4.18 -0.08
C ILE A 96 5.70 5.00 -1.37
N VAL A 97 5.53 4.38 -2.54
CA VAL A 97 5.63 5.02 -3.86
C VAL A 97 4.51 6.04 -4.06
N ALA A 98 3.30 5.78 -3.56
CA ALA A 98 2.22 6.76 -3.58
C ALA A 98 2.59 8.02 -2.78
N HIS A 99 3.28 7.87 -1.65
CA HIS A 99 3.76 9.00 -0.86
C HIS A 99 4.87 9.80 -1.57
N LEU A 100 5.64 9.20 -2.48
CA LEU A 100 6.66 9.91 -3.28
C LEU A 100 6.08 10.92 -4.28
N ALA A 101 4.76 10.96 -4.49
CA ALA A 101 4.15 12.04 -5.26
C ALA A 101 4.34 13.41 -4.59
N ASP A 102 4.40 13.44 -3.25
CA ASP A 102 4.56 14.66 -2.46
C ASP A 102 5.95 15.30 -2.72
N PRO A 103 6.00 16.57 -3.18
CA PRO A 103 7.26 17.26 -3.44
C PRO A 103 8.10 17.48 -2.17
N GLU A 104 7.49 17.70 -1.01
CA GLU A 104 8.20 17.93 0.26
C GLU A 104 8.87 16.64 0.75
N LEU A 105 8.15 15.51 0.66
CA LEU A 105 8.71 14.21 1.02
C LEU A 105 9.85 13.80 0.08
N ARG A 106 9.74 14.09 -1.23
CA ARG A 106 10.84 13.87 -2.19
C ARG A 106 12.07 14.69 -1.86
N GLN A 107 11.90 15.94 -1.42
CA GLN A 107 13.03 16.78 -1.03
C GLN A 107 13.72 16.24 0.23
N LEU A 108 12.95 15.78 1.22
CA LEU A 108 13.49 15.15 2.43
C LEU A 108 14.27 13.88 2.10
N LEU A 109 13.74 13.00 1.25
CA LEU A 109 14.42 11.77 0.85
C LEU A 109 15.73 12.04 0.10
N ARG A 110 15.74 13.05 -0.79
CA ARG A 110 16.99 13.47 -1.46
C ARG A 110 18.05 13.94 -0.46
N ALA A 111 17.65 14.66 0.58
CA ALA A 111 18.55 15.13 1.63
C ALA A 111 19.03 14.00 2.56
N ALA A 112 18.17 13.02 2.82
CA ALA A 112 18.48 11.86 3.65
C ALA A 112 19.33 10.80 2.92
N ASN A 113 19.35 10.82 1.58
CA ASN A 113 20.11 9.87 0.77
C ASN A 113 21.61 9.98 1.04
N GLY A 114 22.24 8.87 1.44
CA GLY A 114 23.67 8.81 1.78
C GLY A 114 24.01 9.09 3.24
N LEU A 115 23.00 9.33 4.10
CA LEU A 115 23.21 9.39 5.55
C LEU A 115 23.55 8.02 6.14
N SER A 116 24.27 8.04 7.26
CA SER A 116 24.54 6.83 8.05
C SER A 116 23.25 6.26 8.66
N ALA A 117 23.24 4.96 8.97
CA ALA A 117 22.11 4.31 9.63
C ALA A 117 21.69 5.02 10.94
N THR A 118 22.67 5.44 11.75
CA THR A 118 22.44 6.20 12.98
C THR A 118 21.78 7.56 12.72
N SER A 119 22.20 8.26 11.66
CA SER A 119 21.59 9.54 11.27
C SER A 119 20.15 9.36 10.77
N LEU A 120 19.87 8.28 10.04
CA LEU A 120 18.51 7.94 9.60
C LEU A 120 17.60 7.59 10.78
N GLU A 121 18.12 6.89 11.78
CA GLU A 121 17.40 6.58 13.02
C GLU A 121 17.00 7.85 13.78
N LEU A 122 17.90 8.82 13.89
CA LEU A 122 17.60 10.11 14.52
C LEU A 122 16.49 10.88 13.78
N LEU A 123 16.52 10.88 12.45
CA LEU A 123 15.46 11.50 11.62
C LEU A 123 14.12 10.79 11.81
N SER A 124 14.11 9.45 11.86
CA SER A 124 12.92 8.65 12.14
C SER A 124 12.31 8.99 13.50
N ASN A 125 13.16 9.11 14.53
CA ASN A 125 12.73 9.48 15.88
C ASN A 125 12.14 10.90 15.93
N LEU A 126 12.76 11.85 15.21
CA LEU A 126 12.24 13.22 15.09
C LEU A 126 10.85 13.23 14.42
N ALA A 127 10.69 12.50 13.32
CA ALA A 127 9.43 12.38 12.61
C ALA A 127 8.34 11.76 13.50
N ALA A 128 8.67 10.72 14.27
CA ALA A 128 7.76 10.10 15.23
C ALA A 128 7.32 11.10 16.32
N ALA A 129 8.26 11.87 16.88
CA ALA A 129 7.96 12.89 17.88
C ALA A 129 7.04 14.00 17.33
N LEU A 130 7.29 14.46 16.10
CA LEU A 130 6.44 15.44 15.42
C LEU A 130 5.02 14.91 15.21
N ARG A 131 4.87 13.67 14.75
CA ARG A 131 3.56 13.03 14.55
C ARG A 131 2.74 12.97 15.84
N ILE A 132 3.38 12.65 16.97
CA ILE A 132 2.73 12.69 18.29
C ILE A 132 2.28 14.11 18.64
N SER A 133 3.15 15.11 18.39
CA SER A 133 2.84 16.52 18.69
C SER A 133 1.67 17.07 17.87
N GLU A 134 1.57 16.70 16.60
CA GLU A 134 0.51 17.14 15.69
C GLU A 134 -0.82 16.45 16.00
N SER A 135 -0.77 15.16 16.35
CA SER A 135 -1.94 14.40 16.75
C SER A 135 -2.60 15.01 17.99
N ARG A 136 -1.81 15.50 18.95
CA ARG A 136 -2.32 16.22 20.15
C ARG A 136 -2.93 17.58 19.84
N ARG A 137 -2.43 18.27 18.80
CA ARG A 137 -2.96 19.59 18.37
C ARG A 137 -4.27 19.51 17.61
N LYS A 138 -4.63 18.36 17.02
CA LYS A 138 -5.87 18.18 16.24
C LYS A 138 -7.14 17.97 17.10
N THR A 139 -7.03 17.84 18.42
CA THR A 139 -8.21 17.80 19.32
C THR A 139 -8.94 19.16 19.29
N PRO A 140 -10.28 19.20 19.07
CA PRO A 140 -10.96 20.41 18.65
C PRO A 140 -10.97 21.48 19.74
N THR A 141 -10.78 22.72 19.28
CA THR A 141 -11.32 23.98 19.77
C THR A 141 -12.00 23.91 21.14
N ARG A 142 -11.34 24.53 22.12
CA ARG A 142 -11.94 24.99 23.38
C ARG A 142 -13.18 25.83 23.07
N THR A 143 -14.35 25.18 23.04
CA THR A 143 -15.65 25.85 22.96
C THR A 143 -15.72 26.90 24.07
N GLN A 144 -16.09 28.11 23.66
CA GLN A 144 -16.24 29.27 24.51
C GLN A 144 -17.09 28.94 25.74
N ARG A 145 -16.56 29.30 26.91
CA ARG A 145 -17.23 29.25 28.20
C ARG A 145 -18.47 30.17 28.15
N PRO A 146 -19.70 29.69 28.43
CA PRO A 146 -20.84 30.58 28.51
C PRO A 146 -20.62 31.56 29.67
N THR A 147 -20.75 32.84 29.39
CA THR A 147 -20.79 33.92 30.39
C THR A 147 -21.97 33.69 31.33
N PRO A 148 -21.81 33.80 32.67
CA PRO A 148 -22.93 33.69 33.58
C PRO A 148 -23.79 34.94 33.43
N ASP A 149 -25.07 34.73 33.12
CA ASP A 149 -26.08 35.76 32.98
C ASP A 149 -26.39 36.41 34.34
N ARG A 150 -26.55 37.73 34.34
CA ARG A 150 -26.70 38.57 35.54
C ARG A 150 -28.19 38.67 35.91
N PRO A 151 -28.61 38.41 37.16
CA PRO A 151 -30.02 38.54 37.53
C PRO A 151 -30.42 40.01 37.59
N LYS A 152 -31.43 40.40 36.81
CA LYS A 152 -32.13 41.69 36.95
C LYS A 152 -33.13 41.57 38.10
N THR A 153 -32.88 42.33 39.15
CA THR A 153 -33.85 42.67 40.20
C THR A 153 -34.94 43.58 39.63
N GLY A 154 -36.19 43.31 40.00
CA GLY A 154 -37.35 44.10 39.59
C GLY A 154 -38.62 43.62 40.28
N THR A 155 -38.81 44.09 41.51
CA THR A 155 -40.00 43.95 42.35
C THR A 155 -41.18 44.75 41.76
N THR A 156 -42.42 44.40 42.18
CA THR A 156 -43.54 45.33 42.50
C THR A 156 -44.82 45.17 41.64
N THR A 157 -45.79 44.43 42.21
CA THR A 157 -47.12 44.95 42.63
C THR A 157 -48.40 44.67 41.81
N ALA A 158 -49.33 44.09 42.58
CA ALA A 158 -50.79 44.22 42.63
C ALA A 158 -51.72 43.56 41.61
N ALA A 159 -52.63 42.78 42.20
CA ALA A 159 -54.08 42.77 41.98
C ALA A 159 -54.61 42.36 40.59
N ASN A 160 -55.35 41.26 40.53
CA ASN A 160 -56.81 41.34 40.62
C ASN A 160 -57.45 39.96 40.80
N GLN A 161 -58.49 39.91 41.63
CA GLN A 161 -59.37 38.75 41.86
C GLN A 161 -60.56 38.80 40.89
N SER A 162 -61.33 37.70 40.85
CA SER A 162 -62.64 37.45 40.17
C SER A 162 -62.48 36.50 38.97
N HIS A 163 -63.17 35.37 38.84
CA HIS A 163 -64.46 34.96 39.39
C HIS A 163 -64.58 33.44 39.59
N ARG A 164 -65.60 33.12 40.37
CA ARG A 164 -66.05 31.87 40.98
C ARG A 164 -66.92 31.05 39.99
N CYS A 165 -67.19 29.79 40.36
CA CYS A 165 -68.29 28.91 39.89
C CYS A 165 -68.06 28.24 38.51
N ASP A 166 -68.34 26.96 38.26
CA ASP A 166 -69.19 25.99 38.95
C ASP A 166 -68.91 24.54 38.49
N LEU A 167 -69.15 23.61 39.43
CA LEU A 167 -69.82 22.30 39.34
C LEU A 167 -69.31 21.16 38.40
N THR A 168 -69.30 19.99 39.03
CA THR A 168 -68.85 18.63 38.65
C THR A 168 -69.93 17.83 37.87
N PRO A 169 -69.93 16.49 37.83
CA PRO A 169 -69.31 15.63 36.81
C PRO A 169 -70.32 14.71 36.10
N LYS A 170 -69.90 13.96 35.07
CA LYS A 170 -70.39 12.60 34.79
C LYS A 170 -69.44 11.86 33.85
#